data_AF-A0A7V9AH87-F1
#
_entry.id   AF-A0A7V9AH87-F1
#
_cell.length_a   1.000
_cell.length_b   1.000
_cell.length_c   1.000
_cell.angle_alpha   90.00
_cell.angle_beta   90.00
_cell.angle_gamma   90.00
#
_symmetry.space_group_name_H-M   'P 1'
#
loop_
_entity.id
_entity.type
_entity.pdbx_description
1 polymer ?
#
loop_
_entity_poly.entity_id
_entity_poly.type
_entity_poly.pdbx_seq_one_letter_code
_entity_poly.pdbx_strand_id
1 'polypeptide(L)' 'MPVNEWVEIGVFAAAEPGEILGRPLYLQKHRIRSGGQTITVTVPRKPARAGIDPYNLLDWEEGADDDNIERVEVES' A
#
# COMPACT_ATOMS: atom_id res chain seq x y z
N MET A 1 -19.00 -12.08 3.74
CA MET A 1 -18.91 -12.20 2.27
C MET A 1 -17.45 -12.45 1.91
N PRO A 2 -17.12 -13.32 0.94
CA PRO A 2 -15.74 -13.45 0.48
C PRO A 2 -15.31 -12.18 -0.24
N VAL A 3 -14.12 -11.66 0.10
CA VAL A 3 -13.47 -10.55 -0.61
C VAL A 3 -12.89 -11.10 -1.91
N ASN A 4 -13.15 -10.41 -3.03
CA ASN A 4 -12.58 -10.69 -4.34
C ASN A 4 -12.62 -9.41 -5.18
N GLU A 5 -11.68 -8.51 -4.94
CA GLU A 5 -11.72 -7.13 -5.45
C GLU A 5 -10.40 -6.72 -6.09
N TRP A 6 -10.46 -5.73 -6.98
CA TRP A 6 -9.25 -5.10 -7.53
C TRP A 6 -8.88 -3.92 -6.65
N VAL A 7 -7.81 -4.07 -5.88
CA VAL A 7 -7.35 -3.05 -4.94
C VAL A 7 -6.00 -2.53 -5.42
N GLU A 8 -5.80 -1.22 -5.32
CA GLU A 8 -4.51 -0.63 -5.65
C GLU A 8 -3.48 -0.93 -4.56
N ILE A 9 -2.28 -1.32 -4.95
CA ILE A 9 -1.17 -1.51 -4.02
C ILE A 9 -0.08 -0.52 -4.38
N GLY A 10 0.35 0.25 -3.38
CA GLY A 10 1.39 1.25 -3.49
C GLY A 10 2.65 0.85 -2.73
N VAL A 11 3.80 1.16 -3.30
CA VAL A 11 5.09 1.20 -2.60
C VAL A 11 5.72 2.55 -2.86
N PHE A 12 6.20 3.19 -1.80
CA PHE A 12 6.62 4.58 -1.82
C PHE A 12 8.04 4.75 -1.27
N ALA A 13 8.73 5.78 -1.77
CA ALA A 13 9.98 6.25 -1.22
C ALA A 13 9.74 6.94 0.13
N ALA A 14 10.80 7.39 0.80
CA ALA A 14 10.67 8.22 2.00
C ALA A 14 9.91 9.53 1.65
N ALA A 15 9.00 9.93 2.53
CA ALA A 15 8.24 11.17 2.39
C ALA A 15 9.12 12.41 2.65
N GLU A 16 8.92 13.46 1.86
CA GLU A 16 9.51 14.77 2.14
C GLU A 16 8.73 15.49 3.27
N PRO A 17 9.31 16.54 3.91
CA PRO A 17 8.60 17.29 4.95
C PRO A 17 7.29 17.87 4.43
N GLY A 18 6.18 17.47 5.06
CA GLY A 18 4.82 17.86 4.64
C GLY A 18 4.11 16.83 3.77
N GLU A 19 4.79 15.75 3.36
CA GLU A 19 4.19 14.60 2.67
C GLU A 19 3.89 13.45 3.64
N ILE A 20 2.84 12.67 3.32
CA ILE A 20 2.45 11.47 4.08
C ILE A 20 3.12 10.22 3.50
N LEU A 21 3.00 10.01 2.19
CA LEU A 21 3.41 8.78 1.50
C LEU A 21 4.83 8.84 0.92
N GLY A 22 5.22 9.97 0.34
CA GLY A 22 6.40 10.08 -0.52
C GLY A 22 6.12 9.68 -1.97
N ARG A 23 7.13 9.82 -2.83
CA ARG A 23 7.00 9.52 -4.27
C ARG A 23 6.68 8.03 -4.51
N PRO A 24 5.71 7.68 -5.37
CA PRO A 24 5.44 6.29 -5.71
C PRO A 24 6.61 5.66 -6.48
N LEU A 25 7.01 4.47 -6.01
CA LEU A 25 7.95 3.56 -6.67
C LEU A 25 7.22 2.43 -7.40
N TYR A 26 6.01 2.12 -6.93
CA TYR A 26 5.08 1.16 -7.51
C TYR A 26 3.65 1.59 -7.17
N LEU A 27 2.73 1.49 -8.14
CA LEU A 27 1.31 1.74 -7.94
C LEU A 27 0.53 0.98 -9.01
N GLN A 28 -0.07 -0.15 -8.64
CA GLN A 28 -0.86 -0.98 -9.58
C GLN A 28 -1.99 -1.72 -8.86
N LYS A 29 -3.04 -2.05 -9.61
CA LYS A 29 -4.14 -2.87 -9.09
C LYS A 29 -3.77 -4.34 -9.04
N HIS A 30 -4.08 -4.97 -7.91
CA HIS A 30 -3.96 -6.41 -7.68
C HIS A 30 -5.31 -6.99 -7.33
N ARG A 31 -5.53 -8.25 -7.72
CA ARG A 31 -6.73 -8.97 -7.33
C ARG A 31 -6.54 -9.52 -5.92
N ILE A 32 -7.26 -8.96 -4.95
CA ILE A 32 -7.21 -9.34 -3.54
C ILE A 32 -8.39 -10.26 -3.24
N ARG A 33 -8.09 -11.36 -2.56
CA ARG A 33 -9.02 -12.41 -2.16
C ARG A 33 -8.91 -12.66 -0.67
N SER A 34 -9.95 -13.22 -0.07
CA SER A 34 -9.95 -13.57 1.35
C SER A 34 -8.77 -14.46 1.76
N GLY A 35 -8.23 -14.23 2.95
CA GLY A 35 -7.09 -14.96 3.53
C GLY A 35 -5.76 -14.24 3.36
N GLY A 36 -4.71 -14.81 3.94
CA GLY A 36 -3.34 -14.29 3.81
C GLY A 36 -2.81 -14.44 2.40
N GLN A 37 -2.20 -13.38 1.86
CA GLN A 37 -1.62 -13.36 0.53
C GLN A 37 -0.26 -12.66 0.56
N THR A 38 0.65 -13.13 -0.28
CA THR A 38 1.96 -12.49 -0.50
C THR A 38 2.01 -11.95 -1.91
N ILE A 39 2.33 -10.66 -2.03
CA ILE A 39 2.50 -9.96 -3.30
C ILE A 39 3.95 -9.50 -3.38
N THR A 40 4.69 -10.00 -4.36
CA THR A 40 6.10 -9.67 -4.56
C THR A 40 6.23 -8.71 -5.73
N VAL A 41 6.86 -7.56 -5.49
CA VAL A 41 7.10 -6.52 -6.49
C VAL A 41 8.57 -6.12 -6.51
N THR A 42 9.07 -5.78 -7.69
CA THR A 42 10.41 -5.17 -7.84
C THR A 42 10.25 -3.66 -7.98
N VAL A 43 10.97 -2.90 -7.17
CA VAL A 43 10.94 -1.44 -7.17
C VAL A 43 12.29 -0.87 -7.60
N PRO A 44 12.33 0.29 -8.28
CA PRO A 44 13.57 0.84 -8.82
C PRO A 44 14.47 1.49 -7.76
N ARG A 45 14.00 1.69 -6.54
CA ARG A 45 14.71 2.37 -5.44
C ARG A 45 14.33 1.78 -4.09
N LYS A 46 15.08 2.14 -3.04
CA LYS A 46 14.79 1.74 -1.66
C LYS A 46 13.39 2.21 -1.23
N PRO A 47 12.48 1.31 -0.84
CA PRO A 47 11.17 1.67 -0.32
C PRO A 47 11.25 2.13 1.14
N ALA A 48 10.26 2.91 1.56
CA ALA A 48 10.08 3.32 2.95
C ALA A 48 8.68 3.03 3.49
N ARG A 49 7.67 3.04 2.61
CA ARG A 49 6.28 2.73 2.95
C ARG A 49 5.64 1.86 1.89
N ALA A 50 4.66 1.07 2.28
CA ALA A 50 3.82 0.30 1.37
C ALA A 50 2.40 0.27 1.92
N GLY A 51 1.43 0.06 1.05
CA GLY A 51 0.04 0.03 1.47
C GLY A 51 -0.93 -0.54 0.46
N ILE A 52 -2.11 -0.89 0.96
CA ILE A 52 -3.26 -1.38 0.21
C ILE A 52 -4.28 -0.25 0.18
N ASP A 53 -4.80 0.08 -1.00
CA ASP A 53 -5.63 1.27 -1.24
C ASP A 53 -5.02 2.57 -0.67
N PRO A 54 -3.80 2.95 -1.10
CA PRO A 54 -3.04 4.03 -0.47
C PRO A 54 -3.65 5.43 -0.59
N TYR A 55 -4.71 5.57 -1.38
CA TYR A 55 -5.43 6.83 -1.60
C TYR A 55 -6.88 6.76 -1.12
N ASN A 56 -7.25 5.72 -0.37
CA ASN A 56 -8.60 5.49 0.15
C ASN A 56 -9.67 5.64 -0.94
N LEU A 57 -9.43 5.01 -2.10
CA LEU A 57 -10.39 5.01 -3.22
C LEU A 57 -11.55 4.06 -2.96
N LEU A 58 -11.39 3.12 -2.04
CA LEU A 58 -12.43 2.24 -1.55
C LEU A 58 -12.98 2.84 -0.26
N ASP A 59 -14.30 3.02 -0.19
CA ASP A 59 -15.02 3.55 0.99
C ASP A 59 -15.27 2.44 2.03
N TRP A 60 -14.34 1.48 2.12
CA TRP A 60 -14.44 0.30 2.98
C TRP A 60 -14.16 0.60 4.46
N GLU A 61 -13.57 1.76 4.77
CA GLU A 61 -13.29 2.21 6.13
C GLU A 61 -13.93 3.58 6.40
N GLU A 62 -15.09 3.57 7.05
CA GLU A 62 -15.57 4.73 7.80
C GLU A 62 -14.83 4.77 9.16
N GLY A 63 -13.78 5.59 9.34
CA GLY A 63 -13.14 5.69 10.65
C GLY A 63 -11.86 6.52 10.74
N ALA A 64 -11.42 6.76 11.99
CA ALA A 64 -10.19 7.49 12.33
C ALA A 64 -8.93 6.60 12.38
N ASP A 65 -9.07 5.32 11.99
CA ASP A 65 -8.07 4.26 12.15
C ASP A 65 -7.55 3.75 10.79
N ASP A 66 -7.29 4.67 9.85
CA ASP A 66 -6.73 4.35 8.52
C ASP A 66 -5.34 3.70 8.66
N ASP A 67 -5.30 2.37 8.55
CA ASP A 67 -4.09 1.53 8.67
C ASP A 67 -3.61 0.97 7.31
N ASN A 68 -4.12 1.53 6.21
CA ASN A 68 -3.82 1.10 4.84
C ASN A 68 -2.35 1.24 4.47
N ILE A 69 -1.57 2.04 5.21
CA ILE A 69 -0.17 2.35 4.92
C ILE A 69 0.73 2.02 6.10
N GLU A 70 1.75 1.21 5.84
CA GLU A 70 2.74 0.83 6.83
C GLU A 70 4.18 1.13 6.42
N ARG A 71 5.08 1.21 7.41
CA ARG A 71 6.52 1.35 7.16
C ARG A 71 7.09 0.03 6.67
N VAL A 72 7.97 0.12 5.68
CA VAL A 72 8.71 -1.04 5.17
C VAL A 72 10.00 -1.22 5.95
N GLU A 73 10.14 -2.39 6.58
CA GLU A 73 11.41 -2.84 7.13
C GLU A 73 12.27 -3.41 6.01
N VAL A 74 13.47 -2.86 5.83
CA VAL A 74 14.44 -3.36 4.85
C VAL A 74 15.46 -4.20 5.61
N GLU A 75 15.34 -5.51 5.49
CA GLU A 75 16.38 -6.43 5.95
C GLU A 75 17.67 -6.17 5.14
N SER A 76 18.77 -5.97 5.86
CA SER A 76 20.09 -5.60 5.31
C SER A 76 21.07 -6.76 5.44
#